data_AF-A0A0P1FL39-F1
#
_entry.id   AF-A0A0P1FL39-F1
#
_cell.length_a   1.000
_cell.length_b   1.000
_cell.length_c   1.000
_cell.angle_alpha   90.00
_cell.angle_beta   90.00
_cell.angle_gamma   90.00
#
_symmetry.space_group_name_H-M   'P 1'
#
loop_
_entity.id
_entity.type
_entity.pdbx_description
1 polymer ?
#
loop_
_entity_poly.entity_id
_entity_poly.type
_entity_poly.pdbx_seq_one_letter_code
_entity_poly.pdbx_strand_id
1 'polypeptide(L)'
;MNILKRLISRPPEGTPLPDILPAQHWWVAERRMQNTRSGEVFRIFEAVIAPDKAIARAHLAAADAQLDAVLMKQALRRGDLVDEYDWTPASRELACLQLTRVKTEEQIAALDPALLDMLKEHDFFRADFAGTPDMAVGGGVYPEG
;
A
#
# COMPACT_ATOMS: atom_id res chain seq x y z
N MET A 1 10.19 20.58 -30.41
CA MET A 1 10.90 19.30 -30.18
C MET A 1 10.32 18.71 -28.90
N ASN A 2 9.43 17.74 -29.04
CA ASN A 2 8.69 17.08 -27.95
C ASN A 2 9.63 16.10 -27.24
N ILE A 3 9.83 16.25 -25.93
CA ILE A 3 10.57 15.28 -25.13
C ILE A 3 9.81 15.01 -23.82
N LEU A 4 9.44 13.74 -23.63
CA LEU A 4 8.98 13.06 -22.41
C LEU A 4 7.52 13.24 -21.98
N LYS A 5 6.61 12.68 -22.79
CA LYS A 5 5.57 11.81 -22.21
C LYS A 5 6.26 10.50 -21.82
N ARG A 6 6.61 10.32 -20.55
CA ARG A 6 6.83 8.97 -20.01
C ARG A 6 5.50 8.24 -20.11
N LEU A 7 5.32 7.49 -21.20
CA LEU A 7 4.29 6.46 -21.26
C LEU A 7 4.61 5.47 -20.15
N ILE A 8 3.77 5.46 -19.12
CA ILE A 8 3.71 4.36 -18.16
C ILE A 8 3.18 3.19 -18.98
N SER A 9 4.12 2.44 -19.56
CA SER A 9 3.81 1.24 -20.31
C SER A 9 3.46 0.17 -19.30
N ARG A 10 2.19 -0.24 -19.25
CA ARG A 10 1.76 -1.42 -18.50
C ARG A 10 2.66 -2.59 -18.90
N PRO A 11 3.29 -3.31 -17.96
CA PRO A 11 4.13 -4.45 -18.31
C PRO A 11 3.30 -5.49 -19.08
N PRO A 12 3.91 -6.22 -20.01
CA PRO A 12 3.22 -7.29 -20.70
C PRO A 12 2.64 -8.32 -19.70
N GLU A 13 1.49 -8.88 -20.08
CA GLU A 13 0.81 -9.96 -19.36
C GLU A 13 1.83 -11.10 -19.10
N GLY A 14 1.92 -11.57 -17.85
CA GLY A 14 2.94 -12.54 -17.42
C GLY A 14 4.30 -11.97 -16.98
N THR A 15 4.46 -10.64 -16.83
CA THR A 15 5.65 -10.07 -16.16
C THR A 15 5.65 -10.47 -14.68
N PRO A 16 6.63 -11.28 -14.22
CA PRO A 16 6.67 -11.82 -12.86
C PRO A 16 6.73 -10.72 -11.80
N LEU A 17 6.15 -11.00 -10.63
CA LEU A 17 6.35 -10.16 -9.43
C LEU A 17 7.83 -9.82 -9.27
N PRO A 18 8.13 -8.62 -8.73
CA PRO A 18 9.50 -8.27 -8.37
C PRO A 18 10.20 -9.38 -7.58
N ASP A 19 11.45 -9.64 -7.96
CA ASP A 19 12.35 -10.44 -7.15
C ASP A 19 12.54 -9.72 -5.81
N ILE A 20 12.42 -10.48 -4.72
CA ILE A 20 12.61 -10.00 -3.35
C ILE A 20 13.81 -10.73 -2.74
N LEU A 21 14.34 -10.21 -1.64
CA LEU A 21 15.48 -10.86 -0.98
C LEU A 21 15.12 -12.29 -0.56
N PRO A 22 16.06 -13.26 -0.59
CA PRO A 22 15.76 -14.67 -0.35
C PRO A 22 15.07 -14.98 1.00
N ALA A 23 15.35 -14.17 2.02
CA ALA A 23 14.76 -14.30 3.36
C ALA A 23 13.39 -13.62 3.50
N GLN A 24 12.91 -12.93 2.46
CA GLN A 24 11.68 -12.16 2.49
C GLN A 24 10.57 -12.84 1.69
N HIS A 25 9.33 -12.50 2.03
CA HIS A 25 8.14 -13.02 1.41
C HIS A 25 7.16 -11.89 1.12
N TRP A 26 6.38 -12.04 0.05
CA TRP A 26 5.23 -11.20 -0.20
C TRP A 26 4.10 -11.58 0.75
N TRP A 27 3.48 -10.57 1.33
CA TRP A 27 2.30 -10.69 2.17
C TRP A 27 1.23 -9.76 1.63
N VAL A 28 0.02 -10.28 1.47
CA VAL A 28 -1.17 -9.49 1.15
C VAL A 28 -2.02 -9.40 2.41
N ALA A 29 -2.30 -8.18 2.83
CA ALA A 29 -3.20 -7.86 3.93
C ALA A 29 -4.55 -7.45 3.36
N GLU A 30 -5.63 -7.99 3.93
CA GLU A 30 -6.96 -7.42 3.83
C GLU A 30 -7.26 -6.70 5.14
N ARG A 31 -7.51 -5.40 5.06
CA ARG A 31 -7.74 -4.57 6.24
C ARG A 31 -9.06 -3.85 6.14
N ARG A 32 -9.80 -3.87 7.24
CA ARG A 32 -11.02 -3.10 7.45
C ARG A 32 -10.63 -1.76 8.04
N MET A 33 -10.93 -0.70 7.30
CA MET A 33 -10.60 0.68 7.62
C MET A 33 -11.88 1.48 7.79
N GLN A 34 -11.77 2.61 8.47
CA GLN A 34 -12.83 3.60 8.56
C GLN A 34 -12.31 4.97 8.16
N ASN A 35 -13.04 5.67 7.31
CA ASN A 35 -12.82 7.10 7.06
C ASN A 35 -13.22 7.86 8.32
N THR A 36 -12.28 8.58 8.91
CA THR A 36 -12.51 9.25 10.20
C THR A 36 -13.51 10.41 10.10
N ARG A 37 -13.64 11.02 8.92
CA ARG A 37 -14.53 12.17 8.68
C ARG A 37 -15.95 11.75 8.34
N SER A 38 -16.13 10.79 7.44
CA SER A 38 -17.47 10.34 7.01
C SER A 38 -18.01 9.21 7.89
N GLY A 39 -17.14 8.50 8.63
CA GLY A 39 -17.51 7.29 9.37
C GLY A 39 -17.68 6.06 8.48
N GLU A 40 -17.55 6.19 7.16
CA GLU A 40 -17.68 5.12 6.19
C GLU A 40 -16.63 4.03 6.43
N VAL A 41 -17.07 2.78 6.40
CA VAL A 41 -16.23 1.60 6.57
C VAL A 41 -15.94 1.01 5.21
N PHE A 42 -14.69 0.64 4.98
CA PHE A 42 -14.23 0.07 3.73
C PHE A 42 -13.12 -0.94 3.98
N ARG A 43 -12.89 -1.80 3.00
CA ARG A 43 -11.78 -2.74 2.97
C ARG A 43 -10.73 -2.26 1.99
N ILE A 44 -9.47 -2.47 2.35
CA ILE A 44 -8.32 -2.27 1.47
C ILE A 44 -7.51 -3.56 1.41
N PHE A 45 -6.84 -3.74 0.28
CA PHE A 45 -5.84 -4.77 0.11
C PHE A 45 -4.48 -4.13 -0.09
N GLU A 46 -3.48 -4.60 0.64
CA GLU A 46 -2.12 -4.08 0.55
C GLU A 46 -1.10 -5.19 0.48
N ALA A 47 -0.06 -4.97 -0.30
CA ALA A 47 1.10 -5.82 -0.37
C ALA A 47 2.27 -5.22 0.41
N VAL A 48 2.95 -6.08 1.17
CA VAL A 48 4.18 -5.75 1.89
C VAL A 48 5.17 -6.90 1.77
N ILE A 49 6.45 -6.59 1.91
CA ILE A 49 7.50 -7.59 1.94
C ILE A 49 8.05 -7.71 3.36
N ALA A 50 8.12 -8.93 3.87
CA ALA A 50 8.63 -9.22 5.20
C ALA A 50 9.10 -10.68 5.34
N PRO A 51 10.05 -10.96 6.26
CA PRO A 51 10.50 -12.33 6.51
C PRO A 51 9.42 -13.20 7.17
N ASP A 52 8.53 -12.59 7.95
CA ASP A 52 7.46 -13.29 8.65
C ASP A 52 6.22 -12.41 8.85
N LYS A 53 5.16 -13.02 9.38
CA LYS A 53 3.86 -12.38 9.59
C LYS A 53 3.91 -11.24 10.60
N ALA A 54 4.74 -11.34 11.63
CA ALA A 54 4.83 -10.31 12.67
C ALA A 54 5.49 -9.04 12.11
N ILE A 55 6.58 -9.22 11.35
CA ILE A 55 7.25 -8.11 10.66
C ILE A 55 6.36 -7.52 9.56
N ALA A 56 5.62 -8.34 8.81
CA ALA A 56 4.67 -7.84 7.82
C ALA A 56 3.64 -6.87 8.46
N ARG A 57 3.14 -7.22 9.64
CA ARG A 57 2.20 -6.35 10.38
C ARG A 57 2.87 -5.07 10.87
N ALA A 58 4.11 -5.15 11.32
CA ALA A 58 4.87 -3.97 11.74
C ALA A 58 5.12 -3.02 10.57
N HIS A 59 5.45 -3.55 9.39
CA HIS A 59 5.64 -2.77 8.17
C HIS A 59 4.34 -2.08 7.72
N LEU A 60 3.20 -2.77 7.75
CA LEU A 60 1.89 -2.14 7.43
C LEU A 60 1.59 -0.96 8.36
N ALA A 61 1.80 -1.13 9.67
CA ALA A 61 1.60 -0.05 10.64
C ALA A 61 2.58 1.12 10.44
N ALA A 62 3.83 0.83 10.08
CA ALA A 62 4.82 1.84 9.77
C ALA A 62 4.46 2.61 8.48
N ALA A 63 4.00 1.92 7.43
CA ALA A 63 3.54 2.53 6.19
C ALA A 63 2.36 3.49 6.43
N ASP A 64 1.38 3.10 7.25
CA ASP A 64 0.27 3.98 7.64
C ASP A 64 0.77 5.24 8.35
N ALA A 65 1.65 5.08 9.35
CA ALA A 65 2.20 6.19 10.09
C ALA A 65 3.02 7.15 9.20
N GLN A 66 3.75 6.60 8.22
CA GLN A 66 4.47 7.39 7.23
C GLN A 66 3.51 8.16 6.32
N LEU A 67 2.45 7.51 5.82
CA LEU A 67 1.44 8.15 4.99
C LEU A 67 0.74 9.29 5.75
N ASP A 68 0.31 9.04 6.98
CA ASP A 68 -0.31 10.05 7.84
C ASP A 68 0.64 11.24 8.07
N ALA A 69 1.91 10.99 8.37
CA ALA A 69 2.90 12.05 8.55
C ALA A 69 3.11 12.88 7.27
N VAL A 70 3.06 12.24 6.09
CA VAL A 70 3.15 12.94 4.80
C VAL A 70 1.90 13.79 4.56
N LEU A 71 0.71 13.25 4.79
CA LEU A 71 -0.56 13.96 4.60
C LEU A 71 -0.68 15.15 5.57
N MET A 72 -0.30 14.97 6.83
CA MET A 72 -0.24 16.04 7.83
C MET A 72 0.70 17.17 7.39
N LYS A 73 1.93 16.83 6.95
CA LYS A 73 2.90 17.82 6.45
C LYS A 73 2.37 18.56 5.23
N GLN A 74 1.64 17.89 4.35
CA GLN A 74 1.01 18.53 3.19
C GLN A 74 -0.10 19.49 3.62
N ALA A 75 -0.95 19.09 4.56
CA ALA A 75 -2.02 19.94 5.10
C ALA A 75 -1.45 21.20 5.78
N LEU A 76 -0.41 21.08 6.60
CA LEU A 76 0.32 22.22 7.18
C LEU A 76 0.86 23.17 6.09
N ARG A 77 1.48 22.62 5.04
CA ARG A 77 2.01 23.43 3.93
C ARG A 77 0.92 24.15 3.14
N ARG A 78 -0.28 23.59 3.06
CA ARG A 78 -1.44 24.23 2.41
C ARG A 78 -2.16 25.23 3.31
N GLY A 79 -1.85 25.25 4.61
CA GLY A 79 -2.57 26.06 5.60
C GLY A 79 -3.93 25.48 6.00
N ASP A 80 -4.17 24.19 5.73
CA ASP A 80 -5.38 23.49 6.16
C ASP A 80 -5.39 23.21 7.68
N LEU A 81 -4.20 23.27 8.31
CA LEU A 81 -3.95 23.08 9.74
C LEU A 81 -3.09 24.23 10.28
N VAL A 82 -3.31 24.61 11.54
CA VAL A 82 -2.49 25.62 12.22
C VAL A 82 -1.28 24.97 12.88
N ASP A 83 -1.47 23.80 13.48
CA ASP A 83 -0.39 22.98 14.04
C ASP A 83 -0.59 21.47 13.78
N GLU A 84 0.40 20.67 14.19
CA GLU A 84 0.37 19.21 14.03
C GLU A 84 -0.57 18.51 15.03
N TYR A 85 -0.91 19.16 16.15
CA TYR A 85 -1.83 18.62 17.17
C TYR A 85 -3.29 18.68 16.71
N ASP A 86 -3.61 19.58 15.75
CA ASP A 86 -4.90 19.64 15.06
C ASP A 86 -5.11 18.47 14.08
N TRP A 87 -4.09 17.64 13.83
CA TRP A 87 -4.18 16.56 12.86
C TRP A 87 -5.10 15.43 13.32
N THR A 88 -5.96 15.00 12.40
CA THR A 88 -6.70 13.74 12.50
C THR A 88 -6.36 12.89 11.28
N PRO A 89 -5.90 11.63 11.46
CA PRO A 89 -5.68 10.68 10.36
C PRO A 89 -6.86 10.61 9.40
N ALA A 90 -6.60 10.46 8.11
CA ALA A 90 -7.67 10.37 7.11
C ALA A 90 -8.52 9.10 7.25
N SER A 91 -7.88 8.03 7.73
CA SER A 91 -8.51 6.75 8.02
C SER A 91 -7.92 6.13 9.29
N ARG A 92 -8.62 5.15 9.86
CA ARG A 92 -8.12 4.32 10.95
C ARG A 92 -8.39 2.85 10.67
N GLU A 93 -7.46 1.97 11.05
CA GLU A 93 -7.68 0.53 11.01
C GLU A 93 -8.70 0.13 12.10
N LEU A 94 -9.74 -0.60 11.70
CA LEU A 94 -10.67 -1.27 12.61
C LEU A 94 -10.22 -2.71 12.87
N ALA A 95 -9.75 -3.41 11.83
CA ALA A 95 -9.25 -4.77 11.95
C ALA A 95 -8.40 -5.18 10.74
N CYS A 96 -7.37 -5.99 10.97
CA CYS A 96 -6.72 -6.79 9.94
C CYS A 96 -7.51 -8.10 9.79
N LEU A 97 -8.28 -8.23 8.70
CA LEU A 97 -9.17 -9.36 8.44
C LEU A 97 -8.36 -10.58 8.01
N GLN A 98 -7.40 -10.38 7.12
CA GLN A 98 -6.55 -11.42 6.58
C GLN A 98 -5.13 -10.89 6.37
N LEU A 99 -4.15 -11.77 6.56
CA LEU A 99 -2.74 -11.50 6.24
C LEU A 99 -2.13 -12.80 5.73
N THR A 100 -1.97 -12.87 4.42
CA THR A 100 -1.65 -14.10 3.69
C THR A 100 -0.31 -13.97 3.00
N ARG A 101 0.55 -14.95 3.22
CA ARG A 101 1.78 -15.09 2.45
C ARG A 101 1.43 -15.58 1.05
N VAL A 102 1.88 -14.84 0.05
CA VAL A 102 1.69 -15.16 -1.37
C VAL A 102 3.05 -15.44 -2.02
N LYS A 103 3.03 -16.25 -3.07
CA LYS A 103 4.22 -16.63 -3.85
C LYS A 103 4.08 -16.34 -5.33
N THR A 104 2.85 -16.18 -5.82
CA THR A 104 2.57 -16.03 -7.25
C THR A 104 1.56 -14.92 -7.49
N GLU A 105 1.53 -14.41 -8.73
CA GLU A 105 0.58 -13.38 -9.14
C GLU A 105 -0.86 -13.87 -9.07
N GLU A 106 -1.11 -15.14 -9.42
CA GLU A 106 -2.45 -15.72 -9.36
C GLU A 106 -2.99 -15.72 -7.93
N GLN A 107 -2.12 -15.92 -6.94
CA GLN A 107 -2.52 -15.83 -5.54
C GLN A 107 -2.85 -14.39 -5.12
N ILE A 108 -2.15 -13.39 -5.67
CA ILE A 108 -2.47 -11.98 -5.43
C ILE A 108 -3.77 -11.62 -6.14
N ALA A 109 -3.92 -11.93 -7.42
CA ALA A 109 -5.13 -11.66 -8.20
C ALA A 109 -6.38 -12.32 -7.62
N ALA A 110 -6.23 -13.51 -7.02
CA ALA A 110 -7.33 -14.18 -6.33
C ALA A 110 -7.76 -13.46 -5.05
N LEU A 111 -6.87 -12.68 -4.41
CA LEU A 111 -7.19 -11.85 -3.25
C LEU A 111 -7.68 -10.47 -3.69
N ASP A 112 -6.90 -9.79 -4.55
CA ASP A 112 -7.24 -8.50 -5.12
C ASP A 112 -6.57 -8.31 -6.50
N PRO A 113 -7.34 -8.30 -7.61
CA PRO A 113 -6.78 -8.05 -8.94
C PRO A 113 -6.27 -6.61 -9.12
N ALA A 114 -6.86 -5.64 -8.42
CA ALA A 114 -6.40 -4.25 -8.49
C ALA A 114 -5.01 -4.06 -7.86
N LEU A 115 -4.74 -4.75 -6.75
CA LEU A 115 -3.41 -4.80 -6.14
C LEU A 115 -2.36 -5.38 -7.08
N LEU A 116 -2.69 -6.45 -7.81
CA LEU A 116 -1.77 -7.01 -8.79
C LEU A 116 -1.45 -6.00 -9.89
N ASP A 117 -2.47 -5.33 -10.44
CA ASP A 117 -2.27 -4.31 -11.47
C ASP A 117 -1.37 -3.18 -10.96
N MET A 118 -1.59 -2.68 -9.74
CA MET A 118 -0.73 -1.64 -9.14
C MET A 118 0.71 -2.13 -8.97
N LEU A 119 0.92 -3.34 -8.44
CA LEU A 119 2.26 -3.91 -8.27
C LEU A 119 3.03 -4.05 -9.60
N LYS A 120 2.31 -4.25 -10.71
CA LYS A 120 2.90 -4.40 -12.04
C LYS A 120 3.14 -3.05 -12.72
N GLU A 121 2.20 -2.12 -12.65
CA GLU A 121 2.26 -0.87 -13.42
C GLU A 121 3.37 0.09 -12.96
N HIS A 122 3.98 -0.15 -11.80
CA HIS A 122 4.93 0.76 -11.20
C HIS A 122 6.28 0.08 -10.92
N ASP A 123 7.20 0.19 -11.88
CA ASP A 123 8.62 -0.17 -11.72
C ASP A 123 9.28 0.47 -10.47
N PHE A 124 8.71 1.58 -9.99
CA PHE A 124 9.10 2.29 -8.78
C PHE A 124 9.10 1.39 -7.53
N PHE A 125 8.14 0.48 -7.39
CA PHE A 125 8.04 -0.38 -6.22
C PHE A 125 9.26 -1.29 -6.06
N ARG A 126 9.90 -1.69 -7.17
CA ARG A 126 11.11 -2.53 -7.14
C ARG A 126 12.29 -1.85 -6.44
N ALA A 127 12.55 -0.59 -6.78
CA ALA A 127 13.66 0.17 -6.21
C ALA A 127 13.38 0.53 -4.75
N ASP A 128 12.12 0.85 -4.45
CA ASP A 128 11.72 1.33 -3.13
C ASP A 128 11.64 0.20 -2.10
N PHE A 129 11.20 -1.00 -2.45
CA PHE A 129 11.23 -2.13 -1.52
C PHE A 129 12.65 -2.53 -1.09
N ALA A 130 13.64 -2.31 -1.97
CA ALA A 130 15.04 -2.54 -1.62
C ALA A 130 15.60 -1.46 -0.67
N GLY A 131 15.08 -0.23 -0.74
CA GLY A 131 15.52 0.91 0.09
C GLY A 131 14.69 1.16 1.34
N THR A 132 13.44 0.69 1.37
CA THR A 132 12.41 1.01 2.36
C THR A 132 11.69 -0.28 2.73
N PRO A 133 12.23 -1.07 3.68
CA PRO A 133 11.71 -2.38 4.01
C PRO A 133 10.27 -2.32 4.55
N ASP A 134 9.86 -1.20 5.15
CA ASP A 134 8.55 -0.95 5.74
C ASP A 134 7.52 -0.32 4.77
N MET A 135 7.80 -0.33 3.46
CA MET A 135 6.85 0.11 2.44
C MET A 135 5.66 -0.85 2.33
N ALA A 136 4.45 -0.31 2.16
CA ALA A 136 3.28 -1.05 1.72
C ALA A 136 2.69 -0.43 0.44
N VAL A 137 2.16 -1.27 -0.44
CA VAL A 137 1.50 -0.85 -1.67
C VAL A 137 0.02 -1.23 -1.59
N GLY A 138 -0.85 -0.24 -1.62
CA GLY A 138 -2.29 -0.45 -1.66
C GLY A 138 -2.79 -0.82 -3.05
N GLY A 139 -3.86 -1.61 -3.09
CA GLY A 139 -4.64 -1.96 -4.26
C GLY A 139 -6.03 -1.32 -4.23
N GLY A 140 -7.06 -2.12 -4.41
CA GLY A 140 -8.45 -1.66 -4.44
C GLY A 140 -8.98 -1.20 -3.07
N VAL A 141 -9.90 -0.23 -3.10
CA VAL A 141 -10.69 0.22 -1.96
C VAL A 141 -12.15 -0.20 -2.18
N TYR A 142 -12.71 -0.93 -1.22
CA TYR A 142 -14.01 -1.59 -1.36
C TYR A 142 -14.95 -1.18 -0.22
N PRO A 143 -16.08 -0.50 -0.47
CA PRO A 143 -16.99 -0.10 0.58
C PRO A 143 -17.59 -1.32 1.30
N GLU A 144 -17.83 -1.20 2.61
CA GLU A 144 -18.66 -2.12 3.36
C GLU A 144 -20.01 -1.45 3.64
N GLY A 145 -21.09 -2.08 3.16
CA GLY A 145 -22.46 -1.62 3.35
C GLY A 145 -22.99 -1.80 4.76
#